data_AF-A0AAW1IDA4-F1
#
_entry.id   AF-A0AAW1IDA4-F1
#
_cell.length_a   1.000
_cell.length_b   1.000
_cell.length_c   1.000
_cell.angle_alpha   90.00
_cell.angle_beta   90.00
_cell.angle_gamma   90.00
#
_symmetry.space_group_name_H-M   'P 1'
#
loop_
_entity.id
_entity.type
_entity.pdbx_description
1 polymer ?
#
loop_
_entity_poly.entity_id
_entity_poly.type
_entity_poly.pdbx_seq_one_letter_code
_entity_poly.pdbx_strand_id
1 'polypeptide(L)'
;MTVHTVWFEPAAEGKTYAEAADISLQFMFGWWEHPIYKGDYPPVMRKRINYLSAQQNFTKSRLPYFTKDEIKLIKGTADFLGLSHYTSFLCSALDSGAVQTLDSGAVQSPLMNPDTNVTCYQPSRSFLCSALDSGAVQSPLMNPDTNVTCYQPSSWKTGASTWMKVTPWGFRKILNWIKKVYDNPKVLVTENGYSDKGELQDCNRVNFLNDYLTELLNAIKKDGCNVQGYAVWSLMDNFEWRSGHTERFGLYYVNFSDPNRARIPKTSAYVLTNIIKTRKIDTTFTPQGFKACPASCCVKGNGYEYPENLRDPYSFPDNFLFGVTTSAYQIEGAWDVDGKGESIWDRLVHTRSNLIIDRMNGDIACNSYDKMREDIQLLQYLGVNSYRFSLSWSRLLPGGHANYINPKGVRYYNELIDALQENHIITIVTLFHWDLPQTLQEIGGWPNPVLADIFTDYADIAFKEFGNRVKYWIIFSGLTLRYLTSQKAPAYNQDGIAGYMCGHTVIMGHAKAYRLYEEKYKTDQGGKIGMAVYAIWAESETGCIDDKTAADDYPS
;
A
#
# COMPACT_ATOMS: atom_id res chain seq x y z
N MET A 1 1.61 -9.08 5.55
CA MET A 1 2.00 -7.69 5.28
C MET A 1 1.70 -7.52 3.74
N THR A 2 1.16 -6.38 3.23
CA THR A 2 0.99 -6.00 1.79
C THR A 2 1.68 -4.65 1.41
N VAL A 3 2.52 -4.58 0.33
CA VAL A 3 3.54 -3.52 0.06
C VAL A 3 3.04 -2.52 -0.95
N HIS A 4 2.66 -1.27 -0.62
CA HIS A 4 2.55 -0.22 -1.66
C HIS A 4 3.93 0.17 -2.13
N THR A 5 4.51 -0.71 -2.91
CA THR A 5 5.82 -0.47 -3.44
C THR A 5 5.70 0.58 -4.51
N VAL A 6 6.86 1.12 -4.66
CA VAL A 6 7.25 2.24 -5.40
C VAL A 6 8.68 1.90 -5.75
N TRP A 7 8.94 1.82 -7.05
CA TRP A 7 10.31 1.91 -7.48
C TRP A 7 10.86 3.31 -7.12
N PHE A 8 12.16 3.48 -7.17
CA PHE A 8 12.78 4.79 -7.14
C PHE A 8 13.88 4.74 -8.18
N GLU A 9 14.05 5.82 -8.88
CA GLU A 9 14.76 5.97 -10.12
C GLU A 9 15.52 7.31 -10.07
N PRO A 10 16.71 7.41 -10.66
CA PRO A 10 17.56 8.59 -10.50
C PRO A 10 16.92 9.84 -11.14
N ALA A 11 17.03 11.03 -10.53
CA ALA A 11 16.52 12.29 -11.12
C ALA A 11 17.32 12.83 -12.31
N ALA A 12 18.55 12.34 -12.48
CA ALA A 12 19.34 12.46 -13.69
C ALA A 12 20.32 11.26 -13.73
N GLU A 13 21.07 11.13 -14.82
CA GLU A 13 22.19 10.19 -14.84
C GLU A 13 23.26 10.56 -13.80
N GLY A 14 23.97 9.55 -13.32
CA GLY A 14 25.12 9.71 -12.42
C GLY A 14 24.93 9.05 -11.06
N LYS A 15 26.07 8.74 -10.44
CA LYS A 15 26.14 7.92 -9.22
C LYS A 15 25.36 8.50 -8.04
N THR A 16 25.38 9.82 -7.84
CA THR A 16 24.69 10.48 -6.72
C THR A 16 23.17 10.36 -6.80
N TYR A 17 22.60 10.44 -8.00
CA TYR A 17 21.17 10.25 -8.23
C TYR A 17 20.77 8.78 -8.10
N ALA A 18 21.62 7.84 -8.56
CA ALA A 18 21.41 6.41 -8.34
C ALA A 18 21.47 6.02 -6.85
N GLU A 19 22.42 6.57 -6.09
CA GLU A 19 22.50 6.39 -4.63
C GLU A 19 21.28 6.99 -3.91
N ALA A 20 20.78 8.15 -4.35
CA ALA A 20 19.55 8.77 -3.83
C ALA A 20 18.30 7.89 -4.04
N ALA A 21 18.16 7.30 -5.23
CA ALA A 21 17.11 6.36 -5.56
C ALA A 21 17.19 5.06 -4.72
N ASP A 22 18.37 4.43 -4.62
CA ASP A 22 18.52 3.23 -3.78
C ASP A 22 18.28 3.54 -2.30
N ILE A 23 18.84 4.62 -1.74
CA ILE A 23 18.57 5.03 -0.34
C ILE A 23 17.06 5.09 -0.08
N SER A 24 16.28 5.61 -1.03
CA SER A 24 14.84 5.71 -0.88
C SER A 24 14.13 4.35 -0.97
N LEU A 25 14.55 3.47 -1.88
CA LEU A 25 14.12 2.05 -1.89
C LEU A 25 14.44 1.35 -0.57
N GLN A 26 15.64 1.55 -0.02
CA GLN A 26 16.07 0.95 1.24
C GLN A 26 15.25 1.49 2.42
N PHE A 27 15.02 2.79 2.54
CA PHE A 27 14.24 3.36 3.63
C PHE A 27 12.74 3.07 3.55
N MET A 28 12.22 2.69 2.38
CA MET A 28 10.79 2.49 2.16
C MET A 28 10.40 1.02 2.04
N PHE A 29 10.99 0.28 1.11
CA PHE A 29 10.79 -1.16 0.96
C PHE A 29 11.76 -1.95 1.84
N GLY A 30 13.04 -1.59 1.79
CA GLY A 30 14.11 -2.29 2.49
C GLY A 30 13.90 -2.34 4.00
N TRP A 31 13.39 -1.27 4.62
CA TRP A 31 13.10 -1.19 6.06
C TRP A 31 12.31 -2.41 6.55
N TRP A 32 11.43 -2.97 5.74
CA TRP A 32 10.50 -4.02 6.17
C TRP A 32 10.82 -5.39 5.58
N GLU A 33 11.31 -5.44 4.34
CA GLU A 33 11.66 -6.71 3.70
C GLU A 33 13.11 -7.15 3.99
N HIS A 34 14.07 -6.25 4.27
CA HIS A 34 15.43 -6.68 4.69
C HIS A 34 15.42 -7.47 6.01
N PRO A 35 14.68 -7.08 7.07
CA PRO A 35 14.57 -7.89 8.28
C PRO A 35 14.15 -9.34 8.01
N ILE A 36 13.29 -9.59 7.02
CA ILE A 36 12.80 -10.94 6.71
C ILE A 36 13.73 -11.71 5.78
N TYR A 37 14.12 -11.12 4.65
CA TYR A 37 14.93 -11.85 3.67
C TYR A 37 16.42 -11.88 4.05
N LYS A 38 16.92 -10.86 4.78
CA LYS A 38 18.33 -10.72 5.13
C LYS A 38 18.60 -10.88 6.64
N GLY A 39 17.69 -10.42 7.50
CA GLY A 39 17.68 -10.69 8.95
C GLY A 39 17.63 -9.44 9.85
N ASP A 40 18.07 -8.28 9.36
CA ASP A 40 18.08 -6.99 10.07
C ASP A 40 17.74 -5.88 9.06
N TYR A 41 17.56 -4.65 9.53
CA TYR A 41 17.32 -3.47 8.71
C TYR A 41 18.43 -3.21 7.67
N PRO A 42 18.14 -2.46 6.58
CA PRO A 42 19.13 -2.11 5.59
C PRO A 42 20.38 -1.45 6.21
N PRO A 43 21.61 -1.87 5.84
CA PRO A 43 22.84 -1.32 6.42
C PRO A 43 22.95 0.21 6.27
N VAL A 44 22.50 0.75 5.13
CA VAL A 44 22.47 2.21 4.88
C VAL A 44 21.54 2.94 5.86
N MET A 45 20.36 2.37 6.12
CA MET A 45 19.38 2.92 7.07
C MET A 45 19.94 2.91 8.50
N ARG A 46 20.51 1.76 8.93
CA ARG A 46 21.16 1.61 10.23
C ARG A 46 22.30 2.61 10.42
N LYS A 47 23.25 2.67 9.49
CA LYS A 47 24.43 3.55 9.54
C LYS A 47 24.00 5.02 9.65
N ARG A 48 23.01 5.42 8.85
CA ARG A 48 22.55 6.80 8.74
C ARG A 48 21.78 7.26 9.97
N ILE A 49 20.83 6.48 10.47
CA ILE A 49 20.07 6.84 11.68
C ILE A 49 20.97 6.82 12.92
N ASN A 50 21.94 5.91 13.02
CA ASN A 50 22.94 5.92 14.09
C ASN A 50 23.74 7.24 14.10
N TYR A 51 24.27 7.65 12.94
CA TYR A 51 25.00 8.91 12.80
C TYR A 51 24.14 10.12 13.20
N LEU A 52 22.93 10.24 12.66
CA LEU A 52 22.02 11.34 12.97
C LEU A 52 21.59 11.35 14.44
N SER A 53 21.35 10.19 15.04
CA SER A 53 21.01 10.08 16.47
C SER A 53 22.14 10.61 17.35
N ALA A 54 23.39 10.33 17.01
CA ALA A 54 24.56 10.85 17.72
C ALA A 54 24.72 12.37 17.54
N GLN A 55 24.53 12.90 16.31
CA GLN A 55 24.53 14.36 16.06
C GLN A 55 23.41 15.09 16.83
N GLN A 56 22.28 14.43 17.05
CA GLN A 56 21.15 14.93 17.84
C GLN A 56 21.32 14.72 19.36
N ASN A 57 22.50 14.26 19.81
CA ASN A 57 22.83 13.98 21.22
C ASN A 57 21.95 12.91 21.90
N PHE A 58 21.33 12.00 21.14
CA PHE A 58 20.67 10.83 21.74
C PHE A 58 21.70 9.82 22.25
N THR A 59 21.49 9.32 23.47
CA THR A 59 22.35 8.29 24.10
C THR A 59 22.18 6.89 23.48
N LYS A 60 21.16 6.69 22.65
CA LYS A 60 20.86 5.47 21.88
C LYS A 60 20.35 5.85 20.49
N SER A 61 20.45 4.93 19.54
CA SER A 61 19.90 5.14 18.19
C SER A 61 18.37 5.28 18.24
N ARG A 62 17.81 6.20 17.44
CA ARG A 62 16.36 6.33 17.25
C ARG A 62 15.75 5.10 16.58
N LEU A 63 16.53 4.34 15.80
CA LEU A 63 16.11 3.04 15.26
C LEU A 63 16.45 1.92 16.27
N PRO A 64 15.46 1.21 16.84
CA PRO A 64 15.72 0.06 17.71
C PRO A 64 16.61 -0.99 17.03
N TYR A 65 17.38 -1.74 17.80
CA TYR A 65 18.15 -2.89 17.30
C TYR A 65 17.36 -4.16 17.53
N PHE A 66 17.36 -5.08 16.55
CA PHE A 66 16.97 -6.46 16.81
C PHE A 66 18.11 -7.16 17.57
N THR A 67 17.75 -7.89 18.61
CA THR A 67 18.61 -8.86 19.29
C THR A 67 18.87 -10.08 18.38
N LYS A 68 19.84 -10.93 18.75
CA LYS A 68 20.15 -12.14 17.98
C LYS A 68 18.95 -13.09 17.88
N ASP A 69 18.15 -13.18 18.93
CA ASP A 69 16.97 -14.04 18.97
C ASP A 69 15.82 -13.45 18.14
N GLU A 70 15.65 -12.12 18.12
CA GLU A 70 14.70 -11.45 17.24
C GLU A 70 15.09 -11.59 15.76
N ILE A 71 16.37 -11.42 15.41
CA ILE A 71 16.87 -11.69 14.04
C ILE A 71 16.55 -13.13 13.61
N LYS A 72 16.76 -14.10 14.51
CA LYS A 72 16.41 -15.52 14.26
C LYS A 72 14.90 -15.72 14.12
N LEU A 73 14.10 -15.02 14.92
CA LEU A 73 12.63 -15.06 14.86
C LEU A 73 12.13 -14.54 13.50
N ILE A 74 12.60 -13.36 13.07
CA ILE A 74 12.13 -12.63 11.90
C ILE A 74 12.61 -13.25 10.58
N LYS A 75 13.86 -13.72 10.50
CA LYS A 75 14.45 -14.14 9.21
C LYS A 75 13.71 -15.35 8.61
N GLY A 76 13.26 -15.20 7.36
CA GLY A 76 12.53 -16.22 6.62
C GLY A 76 11.03 -16.31 6.94
N THR A 77 10.44 -15.33 7.63
CA THR A 77 9.00 -15.32 7.97
C THR A 77 8.08 -14.90 6.80
N ALA A 78 8.31 -15.43 5.60
CA ALA A 78 7.45 -15.21 4.43
C ALA A 78 7.52 -16.40 3.44
N ASP A 79 6.36 -16.93 3.06
CA ASP A 79 6.21 -17.94 1.99
C ASP A 79 6.05 -17.29 0.59
N PHE A 80 5.69 -16.00 0.56
CA PHE A 80 5.59 -15.16 -0.63
C PHE A 80 5.73 -13.66 -0.26
N LEU A 81 6.04 -12.84 -1.25
CA LEU A 81 6.08 -11.38 -1.14
C LEU A 81 4.79 -10.79 -1.73
N GLY A 82 4.02 -10.07 -0.91
CA GLY A 82 2.91 -9.27 -1.41
C GLY A 82 3.41 -8.02 -2.15
N LEU A 83 2.70 -7.55 -3.15
CA LEU A 83 3.05 -6.34 -3.88
C LEU A 83 1.78 -5.54 -4.19
N SER A 84 1.63 -4.41 -3.53
CA SER A 84 0.83 -3.29 -4.03
C SER A 84 1.70 -2.38 -4.90
N HIS A 85 1.18 -1.76 -5.94
CA HIS A 85 1.90 -0.69 -6.65
C HIS A 85 0.89 0.27 -7.26
N TYR A 86 1.23 1.55 -7.30
CA TYR A 86 0.33 2.56 -7.87
C TYR A 86 1.05 3.54 -8.77
N THR A 87 2.18 4.10 -8.30
CA THR A 87 2.61 5.40 -8.80
C THR A 87 4.10 5.64 -8.78
N SER A 88 4.50 6.72 -9.47
CA SER A 88 5.83 7.28 -9.48
C SER A 88 5.89 8.79 -9.09
N PHE A 89 7.09 9.41 -9.04
CA PHE A 89 7.64 10.75 -8.61
C PHE A 89 9.09 10.85 -9.22
N LEU A 90 10.04 11.70 -8.74
CA LEU A 90 11.46 11.95 -9.15
C LEU A 90 12.51 12.17 -8.00
N CYS A 91 13.70 11.51 -7.84
CA CYS A 91 14.58 11.62 -6.62
C CYS A 91 16.02 12.11 -6.88
N SER A 92 16.49 13.03 -6.03
CA SER A 92 17.88 13.51 -5.96
C SER A 92 18.38 13.69 -4.53
N ALA A 93 19.70 13.76 -4.34
CA ALA A 93 20.27 14.16 -3.06
C ALA A 93 19.86 15.61 -2.71
N LEU A 94 19.60 15.90 -1.43
CA LEU A 94 19.40 17.27 -0.96
C LEU A 94 20.73 18.04 -1.01
N ASP A 95 20.81 19.03 -1.89
CA ASP A 95 21.99 19.89 -2.08
C ASP A 95 22.31 20.71 -0.83
N SER A 96 23.52 20.52 -0.30
CA SER A 96 24.04 21.27 0.86
C SER A 96 24.39 22.74 0.56
N GLY A 97 24.14 23.22 -0.66
CA GLY A 97 24.42 24.60 -1.11
C GLY A 97 23.19 25.52 -1.18
N ALA A 98 21.97 24.99 -1.04
CA ALA A 98 20.73 25.77 -1.23
C ALA A 98 20.24 26.52 0.04
N VAL A 99 21.03 26.56 1.12
CA VAL A 99 20.76 27.41 2.28
C VAL A 99 21.42 28.77 2.06
N GLN A 100 20.80 29.61 1.23
CA GLN A 100 21.08 31.04 1.32
C GLN A 100 20.46 31.59 2.60
N THR A 101 21.30 32.04 3.52
CA THR A 101 20.92 32.82 4.69
C THR A 101 20.24 34.11 4.23
N LEU A 102 18.92 34.20 4.37
CA LEU A 102 18.23 35.49 4.32
C LEU A 102 18.13 36.09 5.72
N ASP A 103 18.36 37.39 5.76
CA ASP A 103 18.83 38.09 6.96
C ASP A 103 17.75 38.29 8.04
N SER A 104 18.19 38.44 9.28
CA SER A 104 17.34 38.59 10.46
C SER A 104 16.64 39.96 10.49
N GLY A 105 15.30 40.00 10.44
CA GLY A 105 14.62 41.29 10.23
C GLY A 105 13.12 41.45 10.48
N ALA A 106 12.44 40.63 11.29
CA ALA A 106 11.15 41.02 11.91
C ALA A 106 10.70 40.06 13.02
N VAL A 107 10.55 40.57 14.25
CA VAL A 107 9.82 39.87 15.33
C VAL A 107 8.38 40.37 15.33
N GLN A 108 7.42 39.48 15.07
CA GLN A 108 6.06 39.59 15.63
C GLN A 108 5.34 38.23 15.60
N SER A 109 4.61 37.96 16.68
CA SER A 109 3.86 36.72 16.95
C SER A 109 2.34 37.04 17.02
N PRO A 110 1.43 36.07 17.24
CA PRO A 110 0.89 35.27 16.16
C PRO A 110 -0.65 35.34 16.07
N LEU A 111 -1.20 35.42 14.86
CA LEU A 111 -2.63 35.19 14.60
C LEU A 111 -2.83 34.37 13.32
N MET A 112 -3.86 33.52 13.33
CA MET A 112 -4.22 32.65 12.20
C MET A 112 -4.65 33.48 10.98
N ASN A 113 -4.25 33.03 9.79
CA ASN A 113 -4.85 33.43 8.52
C ASN A 113 -5.03 32.16 7.65
N PRO A 114 -6.22 31.87 7.08
CA PRO A 114 -6.47 30.60 6.38
C PRO A 114 -5.78 30.43 5.01
N ASP A 115 -5.23 31.50 4.42
CA ASP A 115 -4.94 31.57 2.98
C ASP A 115 -3.45 31.44 2.57
N THR A 116 -2.61 30.74 3.34
CA THR A 116 -1.20 30.46 2.93
C THR A 116 -0.83 28.98 2.96
N ASN A 117 -0.48 28.44 1.77
CA ASN A 117 -0.01 27.06 1.56
C ASN A 117 1.44 26.85 2.05
N VAL A 118 1.71 27.06 3.35
CA VAL A 118 3.03 26.78 3.95
C VAL A 118 2.87 26.12 5.32
N THR A 119 3.11 24.81 5.39
CA THR A 119 3.24 24.08 6.67
C THR A 119 4.71 23.94 7.05
N CYS A 120 5.21 24.83 7.91
CA CYS A 120 6.52 24.67 8.54
C CYS A 120 6.45 23.70 9.73
N TYR A 121 7.36 22.73 9.78
CA TYR A 121 7.44 21.73 10.84
C TYR A 121 8.42 22.19 11.94
N GLN A 122 8.05 22.12 13.22
CA GLN A 122 8.94 22.43 14.35
C GLN A 122 9.26 21.19 15.22
N PRO A 123 10.49 20.69 15.14
CA PRO A 123 11.17 20.00 16.24
C PRO A 123 12.40 20.81 16.67
N SER A 124 12.30 21.47 17.82
CA SER A 124 13.38 22.08 18.62
C SER A 124 14.77 22.31 17.97
N ARG A 125 15.02 23.57 17.57
CA ARG A 125 16.35 24.19 17.35
C ARG A 125 17.25 23.66 16.20
N SER A 126 16.72 23.59 14.99
CA SER A 126 17.41 24.08 13.78
C SER A 126 16.43 24.23 12.62
N PHE A 127 16.56 25.30 11.82
CA PHE A 127 15.64 25.59 10.72
C PHE A 127 16.11 24.95 9.42
N LEU A 128 15.23 24.18 8.78
CA LEU A 128 15.32 23.81 7.37
C LEU A 128 13.96 24.08 6.72
N CYS A 129 13.74 25.34 6.31
CA CYS A 129 12.63 25.73 5.46
C CYS A 129 13.18 26.01 4.07
N SER A 130 12.82 25.20 3.06
CA SER A 130 13.13 25.49 1.67
C SER A 130 11.95 26.21 1.01
N ALA A 131 12.21 27.41 0.49
CA ALA A 131 11.35 27.99 -0.53
C ALA A 131 11.76 27.39 -1.89
N LEU A 132 10.78 26.91 -2.65
CA LEU A 132 10.93 26.51 -4.05
C LEU A 132 9.79 27.12 -4.85
N ASP A 133 10.05 27.36 -6.14
CA ASP A 133 9.16 28.12 -7.01
C ASP A 133 7.74 27.53 -7.16
N SER A 134 6.83 28.42 -7.50
CA SER A 134 5.39 28.17 -7.59
C SER A 134 5.03 27.10 -8.63
N GLY A 135 4.83 25.86 -8.17
CA GLY A 135 4.27 24.78 -9.00
C GLY A 135 4.63 23.37 -8.55
N ALA A 136 5.75 23.18 -7.86
CA ALA A 136 6.17 21.87 -7.37
C ALA A 136 5.46 21.50 -6.05
N VAL A 137 4.59 20.48 -6.08
CA VAL A 137 4.04 19.91 -4.85
C VAL A 137 5.13 19.11 -4.14
N GLN A 138 5.64 19.64 -3.02
CA GLN A 138 6.55 18.89 -2.15
C GLN A 138 5.91 17.57 -1.73
N SER A 139 6.64 16.48 -1.91
CA SER A 139 6.23 15.15 -1.44
C SER A 139 6.16 15.16 0.10
N PRO A 140 5.01 14.85 0.72
CA PRO A 140 4.83 14.88 2.19
C PRO A 140 5.53 13.70 2.90
N LEU A 141 6.64 13.21 2.34
CA LEU A 141 7.29 11.92 2.61
C LEU A 141 8.82 12.01 2.64
N MET A 142 9.38 13.22 2.67
CA MET A 142 10.77 13.36 3.08
C MET A 142 10.90 12.86 4.52
N ASN A 143 11.33 11.61 4.69
CA ASN A 143 11.97 11.21 5.93
C ASN A 143 13.28 12.02 6.02
N PRO A 144 13.42 12.99 6.94
CA PRO A 144 14.59 13.85 7.00
C PRO A 144 15.87 13.05 7.24
N ASP A 145 15.76 11.82 7.75
CA ASP A 145 16.89 10.93 7.94
C ASP A 145 17.49 10.39 6.62
N THR A 146 16.84 10.54 5.47
CA THR A 146 17.37 10.10 4.16
C THR A 146 18.34 11.11 3.52
N ASN A 147 18.14 12.41 3.74
CA ASN A 147 18.72 13.50 2.94
C ASN A 147 18.52 13.33 1.41
N VAL A 148 17.37 12.81 1.02
CA VAL A 148 16.92 12.70 -0.37
C VAL A 148 15.64 13.52 -0.54
N THR A 149 15.54 14.28 -1.63
CA THR A 149 14.31 14.98 -2.04
C THR A 149 13.68 14.26 -3.24
N CYS A 150 12.36 14.19 -3.27
CA CYS A 150 11.62 13.32 -4.18
C CYS A 150 10.29 13.98 -4.64
N TYR A 151 9.99 14.12 -5.95
CA TYR A 151 8.94 15.04 -6.48
C TYR A 151 8.19 14.54 -7.73
N GLN A 152 6.87 14.75 -7.88
CA GLN A 152 6.13 14.29 -9.07
C GLN A 152 6.12 15.29 -10.23
N PRO A 153 6.45 14.90 -11.48
CA PRO A 153 6.28 15.76 -12.65
C PRO A 153 4.81 16.08 -12.90
N SER A 154 4.56 17.32 -13.30
CA SER A 154 3.26 17.78 -13.78
C SER A 154 2.89 17.17 -15.13
N SER A 155 3.89 16.88 -15.98
CA SER A 155 3.75 16.25 -17.30
C SER A 155 3.14 14.84 -17.27
N TRP A 156 3.25 14.15 -16.15
CA TRP A 156 2.77 12.78 -16.01
C TRP A 156 1.26 12.71 -15.76
N LYS A 157 0.61 11.81 -16.50
CA LYS A 157 -0.82 11.53 -16.37
C LYS A 157 -1.17 11.19 -14.91
N THR A 158 -2.13 11.93 -14.38
CA THR A 158 -2.57 11.86 -12.97
C THR A 158 -3.98 11.25 -12.91
N GLY A 159 -4.34 10.61 -11.80
CA GLY A 159 -5.72 10.22 -11.50
C GLY A 159 -6.52 11.29 -10.76
N ALA A 160 -7.66 10.88 -10.21
CA ALA A 160 -8.45 11.71 -9.32
C ALA A 160 -7.74 12.06 -8.01
N SER A 161 -6.81 11.19 -7.58
CA SER A 161 -5.89 11.42 -6.47
C SER A 161 -4.61 12.07 -6.98
N THR A 162 -4.27 13.24 -6.43
CA THR A 162 -3.11 14.04 -6.90
C THR A 162 -1.77 13.32 -6.76
N TRP A 163 -1.64 12.45 -5.76
CA TRP A 163 -0.48 11.60 -5.51
C TRP A 163 -0.35 10.42 -6.48
N MET A 164 -1.36 10.14 -7.32
CA MET A 164 -1.40 8.95 -8.16
C MET A 164 -1.15 9.28 -9.64
N LYS A 165 0.11 9.11 -10.06
CA LYS A 165 0.61 9.18 -11.43
C LYS A 165 0.69 7.81 -12.11
N VAL A 166 0.37 7.75 -13.40
CA VAL A 166 0.33 6.53 -14.24
C VAL A 166 1.70 6.23 -14.83
N THR A 167 2.32 5.14 -14.39
CA THR A 167 3.76 4.85 -14.58
C THR A 167 4.03 3.33 -14.61
N PRO A 168 3.54 2.63 -15.66
CA PRO A 168 3.61 1.17 -15.80
C PRO A 168 5.06 0.64 -15.92
N TRP A 169 5.95 1.37 -16.58
CA TRP A 169 7.39 1.04 -16.65
C TRP A 169 8.00 0.90 -15.23
N GLY A 170 7.50 1.68 -14.28
CA GLY A 170 7.94 1.67 -12.90
C GLY A 170 7.53 0.43 -12.14
N PHE A 171 6.32 -0.05 -12.42
CA PHE A 171 5.81 -1.30 -11.89
C PHE A 171 6.65 -2.50 -12.35
N ARG A 172 7.17 -2.47 -13.58
CA ARG A 172 8.14 -3.48 -14.05
C ARG A 172 9.54 -3.31 -13.45
N LYS A 173 10.04 -2.08 -13.34
CA LYS A 173 11.35 -1.83 -12.71
C LYS A 173 11.38 -2.29 -11.24
N ILE A 174 10.31 -2.10 -10.46
CA ILE A 174 10.27 -2.67 -9.09
C ILE A 174 10.30 -4.20 -9.09
N LEU A 175 9.54 -4.87 -9.96
CA LEU A 175 9.54 -6.34 -10.03
C LEU A 175 10.93 -6.90 -10.29
N ASN A 176 11.68 -6.23 -11.18
CA ASN A 176 13.09 -6.55 -11.46
C ASN A 176 14.03 -6.30 -10.28
N TRP A 177 13.85 -5.19 -9.56
CA TRP A 177 14.65 -4.90 -8.36
C TRP A 177 14.35 -5.90 -7.24
N ILE A 178 13.08 -6.25 -7.00
CA ILE A 178 12.69 -7.30 -6.05
C ILE A 178 13.37 -8.62 -6.42
N LYS A 179 13.34 -9.00 -7.70
CA LYS A 179 14.04 -10.18 -8.23
C LYS A 179 15.55 -10.13 -7.92
N LYS A 180 16.23 -9.00 -8.20
CA LYS A 180 17.69 -8.84 -7.99
C LYS A 180 18.08 -8.82 -6.51
N VAL A 181 17.28 -8.21 -5.63
CA VAL A 181 17.66 -7.92 -4.24
C VAL A 181 17.25 -9.01 -3.24
N TYR A 182 16.26 -9.85 -3.58
CA TYR A 182 15.69 -10.87 -2.69
C TYR A 182 15.63 -12.29 -3.29
N ASP A 183 16.44 -12.56 -4.32
CA ASP A 183 16.59 -13.89 -4.95
C ASP A 183 15.29 -14.43 -5.59
N ASN A 184 14.67 -13.62 -6.46
CA ASN A 184 13.45 -13.93 -7.23
C ASN A 184 12.31 -14.61 -6.43
N PRO A 185 11.87 -14.02 -5.31
CA PRO A 185 10.85 -14.61 -4.45
C PRO A 185 9.52 -14.70 -5.19
N LYS A 186 8.62 -15.60 -4.75
CA LYS A 186 7.25 -15.66 -5.27
C LYS A 186 6.53 -14.36 -4.94
N VAL A 187 6.12 -13.60 -5.95
CA VAL A 187 5.38 -12.34 -5.78
C VAL A 187 3.88 -12.57 -6.04
N LEU A 188 3.02 -12.03 -5.17
CA LEU A 188 1.61 -11.83 -5.46
C LEU A 188 1.34 -10.33 -5.50
N VAL A 189 0.87 -9.80 -6.63
CA VAL A 189 0.45 -8.40 -6.68
C VAL A 189 -0.90 -8.29 -5.97
N THR A 190 -0.87 -7.96 -4.69
CA THR A 190 -2.03 -7.89 -3.79
C THR A 190 -2.88 -6.63 -3.99
N GLU A 191 -2.38 -5.65 -4.76
CA GLU A 191 -3.10 -4.40 -5.00
C GLU A 191 -2.53 -3.55 -6.17
N ASN A 192 -3.35 -3.22 -7.14
CA ASN A 192 -3.01 -2.21 -8.14
C ASN A 192 -4.31 -1.60 -8.70
N GLY A 193 -4.39 -0.28 -8.82
CA GLY A 193 -5.66 0.39 -9.09
C GLY A 193 -5.50 1.83 -9.57
N TYR A 194 -6.59 2.38 -10.08
CA TYR A 194 -6.66 3.75 -10.61
C TYR A 194 -7.80 4.53 -9.95
N SER A 195 -7.50 5.71 -9.42
CA SER A 195 -8.48 6.65 -8.90
C SER A 195 -9.16 7.47 -9.99
N ASP A 196 -10.49 7.44 -10.01
CA ASP A 196 -11.36 8.30 -10.82
C ASP A 196 -12.35 9.09 -9.92
N LYS A 197 -13.30 9.80 -10.54
CA LYS A 197 -14.35 10.58 -9.86
C LYS A 197 -15.72 9.89 -9.92
N GLY A 198 -15.78 8.60 -10.29
CA GLY A 198 -16.99 7.78 -10.32
C GLY A 198 -17.65 7.64 -11.68
N GLU A 199 -16.89 7.86 -12.75
CA GLU A 199 -17.35 7.69 -14.12
C GLU A 199 -17.73 6.21 -14.40
N LEU A 200 -18.89 5.97 -15.01
CA LEU A 200 -19.24 4.62 -15.49
C LEU A 200 -18.42 4.25 -16.74
N GLN A 201 -18.11 5.23 -17.59
CA GLN A 201 -17.20 5.12 -18.74
C GLN A 201 -15.76 5.47 -18.30
N ASP A 202 -15.15 4.62 -17.50
CA ASP A 202 -13.88 4.86 -16.81
C ASP A 202 -12.64 4.53 -17.67
N CYS A 203 -12.57 5.08 -18.88
CA CYS A 203 -11.52 4.77 -19.85
C CYS A 203 -10.08 5.01 -19.36
N ASN A 204 -9.88 5.89 -18.38
CA ASN A 204 -8.57 6.07 -17.76
C ASN A 204 -8.16 4.85 -16.90
N ARG A 205 -9.10 4.19 -16.20
CA ARG A 205 -8.86 2.93 -15.49
C ARG A 205 -8.66 1.77 -16.47
N VAL A 206 -9.43 1.72 -17.55
CA VAL A 206 -9.23 0.74 -18.64
C VAL A 206 -7.81 0.79 -19.20
N ASN A 207 -7.34 1.99 -19.57
CA ASN A 207 -5.98 2.16 -20.10
C ASN A 207 -4.92 1.84 -19.04
N PHE A 208 -5.11 2.27 -17.78
CA PHE A 208 -4.21 1.90 -16.68
C PHE A 208 -4.07 0.39 -16.50
N LEU A 209 -5.19 -0.35 -16.49
CA LEU A 209 -5.18 -1.81 -16.36
C LEU A 209 -4.43 -2.46 -17.54
N ASN A 210 -4.72 -2.05 -18.77
CA ASN A 210 -4.03 -2.57 -19.96
C ASN A 210 -2.52 -2.30 -19.90
N ASP A 211 -2.11 -1.07 -19.58
CA ASP A 211 -0.71 -0.68 -19.53
C ASP A 211 0.06 -1.44 -18.42
N TYR A 212 -0.48 -1.51 -17.20
CA TYR A 212 0.17 -2.18 -16.06
C TYR A 212 0.18 -3.70 -16.19
N LEU A 213 -0.89 -4.31 -16.72
CA LEU A 213 -0.93 -5.75 -16.98
C LEU A 213 0.00 -6.16 -18.12
N THR A 214 0.26 -5.26 -19.08
CA THR A 214 1.24 -5.52 -20.14
C THR A 214 2.66 -5.49 -19.59
N GLU A 215 3.01 -4.49 -18.77
CA GLU A 215 4.32 -4.46 -18.12
C GLU A 215 4.51 -5.58 -17.08
N LEU A 216 3.43 -6.08 -16.49
CA LEU A 216 3.43 -7.31 -15.69
C LEU A 216 3.75 -8.56 -16.52
N LEU A 217 3.13 -8.71 -17.70
CA LEU A 217 3.45 -9.80 -18.62
C LEU A 217 4.89 -9.69 -19.13
N ASN A 218 5.39 -8.50 -19.42
CA ASN A 218 6.79 -8.28 -19.77
C ASN A 218 7.72 -8.69 -18.61
N ALA A 219 7.42 -8.30 -17.37
CA ALA A 219 8.18 -8.73 -16.18
C ALA A 219 8.21 -10.26 -16.01
N ILE A 220 7.09 -10.95 -16.23
CA ILE A 220 7.01 -12.42 -16.12
C ILE A 220 7.73 -13.11 -17.29
N LYS A 221 7.45 -12.71 -18.53
CA LYS A 221 7.82 -13.46 -19.75
C LYS A 221 9.18 -13.08 -20.32
N LYS A 222 9.57 -11.80 -20.23
CA LYS A 222 10.84 -11.29 -20.77
C LYS A 222 11.90 -11.19 -19.68
N ASP A 223 11.52 -10.73 -18.48
CA ASP A 223 12.48 -10.51 -17.40
C ASP A 223 12.59 -11.69 -16.43
N GLY A 224 11.66 -12.65 -16.46
CA GLY A 224 11.68 -13.84 -15.58
C GLY A 224 11.39 -13.54 -14.10
N CYS A 225 10.61 -12.50 -13.81
CA CYS A 225 10.12 -12.21 -12.46
C CYS A 225 9.06 -13.23 -12.02
N ASN A 226 9.20 -13.78 -10.83
CA ASN A 226 8.37 -14.86 -10.29
C ASN A 226 7.01 -14.39 -9.75
N VAL A 227 6.19 -13.74 -10.60
CA VAL A 227 4.86 -13.25 -10.21
C VAL A 227 3.78 -14.30 -10.47
N GLN A 228 3.01 -14.61 -9.42
CA GLN A 228 2.03 -15.70 -9.38
C GLN A 228 0.58 -15.21 -9.38
N GLY A 229 0.33 -13.91 -9.24
CA GLY A 229 -1.01 -13.36 -9.23
C GLY A 229 -1.09 -11.84 -9.21
N TYR A 230 -2.28 -11.32 -9.50
CA TYR A 230 -2.62 -9.91 -9.54
C TYR A 230 -4.05 -9.65 -9.09
N ALA A 231 -4.20 -8.74 -8.12
CA ALA A 231 -5.48 -8.33 -7.55
C ALA A 231 -5.71 -6.82 -7.74
N VAL A 232 -6.81 -6.48 -8.43
CA VAL A 232 -7.20 -5.09 -8.67
C VAL A 232 -7.71 -4.43 -7.39
N TRP A 233 -7.27 -3.21 -7.13
CA TRP A 233 -7.92 -2.32 -6.18
C TRP A 233 -8.88 -1.37 -6.92
N SER A 234 -10.17 -1.44 -6.69
CA SER A 234 -10.89 -2.34 -5.76
C SER A 234 -12.15 -2.93 -6.38
N LEU A 235 -12.78 -3.89 -5.69
CA LEU A 235 -14.05 -4.45 -6.15
C LEU A 235 -15.08 -3.33 -6.38
N MET A 236 -15.27 -2.45 -5.39
CA MET A 236 -16.26 -1.38 -5.47
C MET A 236 -15.73 -0.06 -4.93
N ASP A 237 -16.35 1.04 -5.35
CA ASP A 237 -16.10 2.36 -4.78
C ASP A 237 -16.37 2.30 -3.27
N ASN A 238 -15.46 2.86 -2.49
CA ASN A 238 -15.39 2.67 -1.04
C ASN A 238 -14.98 3.97 -0.32
N PHE A 239 -14.86 3.94 1.01
CA PHE A 239 -14.39 5.09 1.79
C PHE A 239 -12.86 5.22 1.70
N GLU A 240 -12.35 6.16 0.89
CA GLU A 240 -10.90 6.34 0.64
C GLU A 240 -10.23 7.27 1.67
N TRP A 241 -10.42 6.95 2.95
CA TRP A 241 -9.71 7.55 4.08
C TRP A 241 -9.91 9.08 4.18
N ARG A 242 -8.85 9.89 4.11
CA ARG A 242 -8.92 11.37 4.12
C ARG A 242 -9.72 11.92 2.94
N SER A 243 -9.71 11.23 1.81
CA SER A 243 -10.45 11.63 0.60
C SER A 243 -11.96 11.40 0.76
N GLY A 244 -12.40 10.66 1.79
CA GLY A 244 -13.79 10.26 1.96
C GLY A 244 -14.29 9.54 0.71
N HIS A 245 -15.35 10.05 0.11
CA HIS A 245 -15.94 9.51 -1.13
C HIS A 245 -15.63 10.34 -2.38
N THR A 246 -14.68 11.29 -2.29
CA THR A 246 -14.29 12.20 -3.40
C THR A 246 -13.29 11.61 -4.40
N GLU A 247 -12.78 10.42 -4.11
CA GLU A 247 -11.87 9.63 -4.94
C GLU A 247 -12.39 8.19 -4.96
N ARG A 248 -12.28 7.53 -6.11
CA ARG A 248 -12.98 6.26 -6.36
C ARG A 248 -12.06 5.28 -7.10
N PHE A 249 -11.86 4.09 -6.54
CA PHE A 249 -10.99 3.05 -7.12
C PHE A 249 -11.76 1.83 -7.65
N GLY A 250 -13.06 1.74 -7.39
CA GLY A 250 -13.85 0.55 -7.66
C GLY A 250 -14.03 0.23 -9.14
N LEU A 251 -14.06 -1.05 -9.47
CA LEU A 251 -14.60 -1.59 -10.72
C LEU A 251 -16.13 -1.40 -10.79
N TYR A 252 -16.80 -1.41 -9.64
CA TYR A 252 -18.22 -1.10 -9.51
C TYR A 252 -18.42 0.25 -8.80
N TYR A 253 -19.20 1.13 -9.42
CA TYR A 253 -19.65 2.39 -8.85
C TYR A 253 -20.65 2.16 -7.72
N VAL A 254 -20.55 2.97 -6.66
CA VAL A 254 -21.50 3.01 -5.52
C VAL A 254 -22.00 4.44 -5.30
N ASN A 255 -23.32 4.63 -5.28
CA ASN A 255 -23.91 5.91 -4.87
C ASN A 255 -23.99 5.98 -3.34
N PHE A 256 -23.11 6.76 -2.71
CA PHE A 256 -23.08 6.92 -1.25
C PHE A 256 -24.18 7.85 -0.70
N SER A 257 -24.96 8.52 -1.55
CA SER A 257 -26.17 9.23 -1.15
C SER A 257 -27.40 8.33 -1.13
N ASP A 258 -27.33 7.16 -1.77
CA ASP A 258 -28.40 6.16 -1.80
C ASP A 258 -28.20 5.14 -0.66
N PRO A 259 -29.17 4.94 0.26
CA PRO A 259 -29.06 3.93 1.31
C PRO A 259 -28.97 2.50 0.76
N ASN A 260 -29.43 2.22 -0.46
CA ASN A 260 -29.31 0.90 -1.09
C ASN A 260 -27.89 0.59 -1.58
N ARG A 261 -26.97 1.57 -1.69
CA ARG A 261 -25.54 1.35 -2.05
C ARG A 261 -25.34 0.39 -3.24
N ALA A 262 -26.20 0.49 -4.26
CA ALA A 262 -26.18 -0.43 -5.40
C ALA A 262 -24.82 -0.39 -6.12
N ARG A 263 -24.30 -1.58 -6.48
CA ARG A 263 -23.03 -1.73 -7.21
C ARG A 263 -23.29 -1.75 -8.71
N ILE A 264 -22.86 -0.70 -9.42
CA ILE A 264 -23.09 -0.54 -10.87
C ILE A 264 -21.76 -0.77 -11.61
N PRO A 265 -21.65 -1.75 -12.53
CA PRO A 265 -20.39 -2.05 -13.20
C PRO A 265 -19.92 -0.89 -14.09
N LYS A 266 -18.66 -0.46 -13.92
CA LYS A 266 -17.98 0.47 -14.83
C LYS A 266 -17.39 -0.29 -16.03
N THR A 267 -16.93 0.41 -17.08
CA THR A 267 -16.30 -0.21 -18.27
C THR A 267 -15.14 -1.15 -17.89
N SER A 268 -14.31 -0.76 -16.92
CA SER A 268 -13.19 -1.57 -16.43
C SER A 268 -13.60 -2.94 -15.87
N ALA A 269 -14.79 -3.09 -15.26
CA ALA A 269 -15.26 -4.38 -14.77
C ALA A 269 -15.42 -5.38 -15.92
N TYR A 270 -16.04 -4.95 -17.03
CA TYR A 270 -16.21 -5.76 -18.23
C TYR A 270 -14.87 -6.05 -18.92
N VAL A 271 -13.95 -5.07 -18.98
CA VAL A 271 -12.62 -5.27 -19.56
C VAL A 271 -11.83 -6.29 -18.75
N LEU A 272 -11.84 -6.19 -17.42
CA LEU A 272 -11.18 -7.17 -16.55
C LEU A 272 -11.79 -8.57 -16.71
N THR A 273 -13.12 -8.68 -16.78
CA THR A 273 -13.83 -9.94 -17.05
C THR A 273 -13.36 -10.56 -18.38
N ASN A 274 -13.20 -9.76 -19.43
CA ASN A 274 -12.68 -10.23 -20.72
C ASN A 274 -11.21 -10.69 -20.63
N ILE A 275 -10.36 -9.95 -19.91
CA ILE A 275 -8.96 -10.32 -19.70
C ILE A 275 -8.84 -11.64 -18.93
N ILE A 276 -9.62 -11.83 -17.86
CA ILE A 276 -9.61 -13.06 -17.07
C ILE A 276 -10.11 -14.24 -17.91
N LYS A 277 -11.23 -14.07 -18.62
CA LYS A 277 -11.84 -15.12 -19.45
C LYS A 277 -10.96 -15.54 -20.63
N THR A 278 -10.34 -14.59 -21.33
CA THR A 278 -9.49 -14.86 -22.51
C THR A 278 -8.03 -15.15 -22.14
N ARG A 279 -7.65 -14.86 -20.89
CA ARG A 279 -6.28 -14.85 -20.37
C ARG A 279 -5.31 -13.95 -21.15
N LYS A 280 -5.83 -12.95 -21.87
CA LYS A 280 -5.09 -12.05 -22.78
C LYS A 280 -5.53 -10.61 -22.59
N ILE A 281 -4.64 -9.68 -22.92
CA ILE A 281 -4.95 -8.24 -22.94
C ILE A 281 -5.44 -7.90 -24.34
N ASP A 282 -6.73 -7.57 -24.45
CA ASP A 282 -7.34 -7.05 -25.68
C ASP A 282 -7.64 -5.57 -25.52
N THR A 283 -6.75 -4.72 -26.04
CA THR A 283 -6.89 -3.25 -26.00
C THR A 283 -7.98 -2.73 -26.93
N THR A 284 -8.57 -3.58 -27.77
CA THR A 284 -9.68 -3.22 -28.69
C THR A 284 -11.05 -3.60 -28.14
N PHE A 285 -11.10 -4.41 -27.07
CA PHE A 285 -12.34 -4.85 -26.47
C PHE A 285 -13.20 -3.67 -25.97
N THR A 286 -14.41 -3.58 -26.50
CA THR A 286 -15.41 -2.57 -26.12
C THR A 286 -16.67 -3.27 -25.61
N PRO A 287 -17.06 -3.09 -24.33
CA PRO A 287 -18.28 -3.69 -23.79
C PRO A 287 -19.55 -3.16 -24.47
N GLN A 288 -20.57 -4.00 -24.60
CA GLN A 288 -21.86 -3.59 -25.16
C GLN A 288 -22.48 -2.46 -24.31
N GLY A 289 -22.97 -1.40 -24.98
CA GLY A 289 -23.55 -0.22 -24.32
C GLY A 289 -22.53 0.85 -23.92
N PHE A 290 -21.23 0.56 -24.00
CA PHE A 290 -20.16 1.52 -23.76
C PHE A 290 -19.52 1.97 -25.09
N LYS A 291 -18.88 3.14 -25.06
CA LYS A 291 -18.05 3.61 -26.19
C LYS A 291 -16.67 2.96 -26.12
N ALA A 292 -16.04 2.79 -27.27
CA ALA A 292 -14.65 2.37 -27.33
C ALA A 292 -13.78 3.38 -26.58
N CYS A 293 -12.95 2.91 -25.66
CA CYS A 293 -12.01 3.78 -24.98
C CYS A 293 -10.91 4.19 -25.96
N PRO A 294 -10.58 5.50 -26.07
CA PRO A 294 -9.44 5.90 -26.86
C PRO A 294 -8.20 5.26 -26.24
N ALA A 295 -7.35 4.67 -27.08
CA ALA A 295 -6.05 4.18 -26.65
C ALA A 295 -5.31 5.27 -25.87
N SER A 296 -4.51 4.88 -24.87
CA SER A 296 -3.59 5.81 -24.23
C SER A 296 -2.71 6.43 -25.33
N CYS A 297 -2.94 7.71 -25.65
CA CYS A 297 -2.02 8.46 -26.50
C CYS A 297 -0.64 8.32 -25.88
N CYS A 298 0.28 7.67 -26.59
CA CYS A 298 1.62 7.37 -26.08
C CYS A 298 2.21 8.64 -25.49
N VAL A 299 2.59 8.61 -24.21
CA VAL A 299 3.24 9.76 -23.57
C VAL A 299 4.63 9.89 -24.18
N LYS A 300 4.72 10.66 -25.27
CA LYS A 300 5.98 11.03 -25.91
C LYS A 300 6.79 11.84 -24.88
N GLY A 301 7.77 11.21 -24.25
CA GLY A 301 8.57 11.82 -23.19
C GLY A 301 9.80 11.03 -22.79
N ASN A 302 9.65 9.78 -22.32
CA ASN A 302 10.68 9.10 -21.52
C ASN A 302 11.34 7.90 -22.21
N GLY A 303 11.60 7.97 -23.53
CA GLY A 303 12.37 6.96 -24.27
C GLY A 303 11.71 5.56 -24.44
N TYR A 304 10.65 5.25 -23.71
CA TYR A 304 9.79 4.11 -24.00
C TYR A 304 8.88 4.42 -25.19
N GLU A 305 9.42 4.28 -26.40
CA GLU A 305 8.57 3.89 -27.52
C GLU A 305 7.99 2.51 -27.17
N TYR A 306 6.70 2.48 -26.79
CA TYR A 306 5.95 1.25 -26.92
C TYR A 306 6.00 0.88 -28.40
N PRO A 307 6.62 -0.26 -28.77
CA PRO A 307 6.59 -0.68 -30.16
C PRO A 307 5.12 -0.83 -30.56
N GLU A 308 4.78 -0.50 -31.81
CA GLU A 308 3.42 -0.71 -32.34
C GLU A 308 2.96 -2.19 -32.19
N ASN A 309 3.93 -3.07 -31.94
CA ASN A 309 3.82 -4.46 -31.53
C ASN A 309 3.71 -4.70 -30.00
N LEU A 310 3.03 -3.82 -29.24
CA LEU A 310 2.48 -4.18 -27.92
C LEU A 310 1.51 -5.39 -27.99
N ARG A 311 1.08 -5.76 -29.21
CA ARG A 311 0.32 -6.96 -29.58
C ARG A 311 1.13 -8.27 -29.49
N ASP A 312 2.03 -8.37 -28.53
CA ASP A 312 2.78 -9.61 -28.25
C ASP A 312 1.78 -10.62 -27.63
N PRO A 313 1.51 -11.80 -28.24
CA PRO A 313 0.29 -12.58 -27.99
C PRO A 313 0.29 -13.39 -26.68
N TYR A 314 1.08 -12.98 -25.68
CA TYR A 314 1.25 -13.72 -24.44
C TYR A 314 -0.07 -13.84 -23.67
N SER A 315 -0.33 -15.07 -23.24
CA SER A 315 -1.39 -15.36 -22.28
C SER A 315 -0.81 -15.48 -20.87
N PHE A 316 -1.59 -15.07 -19.88
CA PHE A 316 -1.23 -15.24 -18.46
C PHE A 316 -1.06 -16.73 -18.13
N PRO A 317 -0.02 -17.15 -17.37
CA PRO A 317 0.23 -18.56 -17.04
C PRO A 317 -1.00 -19.23 -16.42
N ASP A 318 -1.41 -20.44 -16.81
CA ASP A 318 -2.75 -20.96 -16.52
C ASP A 318 -3.18 -20.87 -15.04
N ASN A 319 -2.26 -21.18 -14.12
CA ASN A 319 -2.49 -21.13 -12.66
C ASN A 319 -2.32 -19.72 -12.03
N PHE A 320 -2.21 -18.67 -12.83
CA PHE A 320 -2.05 -17.29 -12.36
C PHE A 320 -3.32 -16.81 -11.64
N LEU A 321 -3.15 -16.27 -10.44
CA LEU A 321 -4.26 -15.77 -9.64
C LEU A 321 -4.73 -14.41 -10.17
N PHE A 322 -5.99 -14.33 -10.58
CA PHE A 322 -6.68 -13.08 -10.84
C PHE A 322 -7.64 -12.81 -9.69
N GLY A 323 -7.55 -11.62 -9.14
CA GLY A 323 -8.39 -11.22 -8.02
C GLY A 323 -8.80 -9.77 -8.02
N VAL A 324 -9.56 -9.44 -7.00
CA VAL A 324 -9.83 -8.07 -6.57
C VAL A 324 -9.61 -7.99 -5.06
N THR A 325 -9.47 -6.76 -4.57
CA THR A 325 -9.16 -6.48 -3.18
C THR A 325 -10.14 -5.47 -2.58
N THR A 326 -10.45 -5.62 -1.29
CA THR A 326 -11.08 -4.60 -0.44
C THR A 326 -10.45 -4.58 0.97
N SER A 327 -10.91 -3.69 1.85
CA SER A 327 -10.58 -3.66 3.29
C SER A 327 -11.82 -3.42 4.14
N ALA A 328 -11.83 -3.98 5.35
CA ALA A 328 -12.98 -4.01 6.24
C ALA A 328 -13.59 -2.61 6.47
N TYR A 329 -12.79 -1.68 7.02
CA TYR A 329 -13.27 -0.33 7.34
C TYR A 329 -13.78 0.44 6.11
N GLN A 330 -13.23 0.19 4.93
CA GLN A 330 -13.61 0.94 3.73
C GLN A 330 -14.90 0.45 3.08
N ILE A 331 -15.31 -0.82 3.30
CA ILE A 331 -16.49 -1.41 2.62
C ILE A 331 -17.57 -1.98 3.54
N GLU A 332 -17.27 -2.43 4.75
CA GLU A 332 -18.23 -3.19 5.58
C GLU A 332 -19.41 -2.33 6.04
N GLY A 333 -19.13 -1.16 6.62
CA GLY A 333 -20.12 -0.43 7.41
C GLY A 333 -20.44 -1.15 8.73
N ALA A 334 -21.66 -0.96 9.22
CA ALA A 334 -22.18 -1.63 10.41
C ALA A 334 -21.21 -1.49 11.62
N TRP A 335 -20.77 -0.26 11.86
CA TRP A 335 -19.58 0.06 12.67
C TRP A 335 -19.73 -0.21 14.17
N ASP A 336 -20.96 -0.13 14.70
CA ASP A 336 -21.36 -0.39 16.09
C ASP A 336 -22.36 -1.57 16.20
N VAL A 337 -22.67 -2.19 15.07
CA VAL A 337 -23.64 -3.29 14.96
C VAL A 337 -23.04 -4.59 15.50
N ASP A 338 -23.91 -5.42 16.09
CA ASP A 338 -23.59 -6.79 16.49
C ASP A 338 -22.37 -6.93 17.39
N GLY A 339 -22.15 -5.92 18.23
CA GLY A 339 -21.12 -5.91 19.26
C GLY A 339 -19.72 -5.60 18.74
N LYS A 340 -19.56 -5.06 17.51
CA LYS A 340 -18.28 -4.51 17.05
C LYS A 340 -17.82 -3.39 18.00
N GLY A 341 -16.52 -3.38 18.32
CA GLY A 341 -15.87 -2.31 19.06
C GLY A 341 -15.47 -1.12 18.18
N GLU A 342 -15.17 0.00 18.81
CA GLU A 342 -14.64 1.18 18.13
C GLU A 342 -13.19 0.96 17.68
N SER A 343 -12.87 1.35 16.44
CA SER A 343 -11.51 1.43 15.91
C SER A 343 -10.97 2.87 15.95
N ILE A 344 -9.66 3.02 15.78
CA ILE A 344 -9.01 4.34 15.66
C ILE A 344 -9.57 5.19 14.51
N TRP A 345 -10.15 4.57 13.48
CA TRP A 345 -10.79 5.29 12.38
C TRP A 345 -12.18 5.78 12.74
N ASP A 346 -13.01 4.93 13.36
CA ASP A 346 -14.33 5.31 13.91
C ASP A 346 -14.14 6.55 14.82
N ARG A 347 -13.23 6.44 15.81
CA ARG A 347 -12.88 7.55 16.72
C ARG A 347 -12.42 8.81 15.99
N LEU A 348 -11.60 8.68 14.94
CA LEU A 348 -11.11 9.83 14.19
C LEU A 348 -12.22 10.54 13.41
N VAL A 349 -13.06 9.80 12.68
CA VAL A 349 -14.10 10.41 11.84
C VAL A 349 -15.22 11.01 12.68
N HIS A 350 -15.57 10.43 13.84
CA HIS A 350 -16.58 10.99 14.75
C HIS A 350 -16.08 12.20 15.54
N THR A 351 -14.81 12.22 15.99
CA THR A 351 -14.28 13.34 16.79
C THR A 351 -13.64 14.46 15.99
N ARG A 352 -13.16 14.18 14.77
CA ARG A 352 -12.39 15.09 13.93
C ARG A 352 -12.78 14.96 12.45
N SER A 353 -14.08 14.96 12.16
CA SER A 353 -14.63 14.84 10.79
C SER A 353 -14.09 15.89 9.80
N ASN A 354 -13.65 17.05 10.30
CA ASN A 354 -12.98 18.10 9.52
C ASN A 354 -11.63 17.66 8.90
N LEU A 355 -11.10 16.49 9.30
CA LEU A 355 -9.92 15.87 8.69
C LEU A 355 -10.26 15.08 7.42
N ILE A 356 -11.53 14.80 7.15
CA ILE A 356 -12.00 14.12 5.94
C ILE A 356 -12.53 15.19 4.97
N ILE A 357 -12.16 15.12 3.69
CA ILE A 357 -12.44 16.18 2.70
C ILE A 357 -13.95 16.44 2.55
N ASP A 358 -14.76 15.40 2.45
CA ASP A 358 -16.23 15.48 2.37
C ASP A 358 -16.92 15.43 3.76
N ARG A 359 -16.13 15.31 4.84
CA ARG A 359 -16.57 15.13 6.23
C ARG A 359 -17.43 13.88 6.49
N MET A 360 -17.43 12.92 5.57
CA MET A 360 -18.15 11.65 5.72
C MET A 360 -17.34 10.63 6.54
N ASN A 361 -17.94 9.47 6.82
CA ASN A 361 -17.40 8.42 7.67
C ASN A 361 -17.60 7.01 7.07
N GLY A 362 -17.08 6.00 7.78
CA GLY A 362 -17.18 4.59 7.41
C GLY A 362 -18.42 3.87 7.97
N ASP A 363 -19.29 4.57 8.70
CA ASP A 363 -20.38 3.97 9.52
C ASP A 363 -21.29 3.03 8.72
N ILE A 364 -21.60 3.43 7.49
CA ILE A 364 -22.33 2.63 6.49
C ILE A 364 -21.39 2.15 5.38
N ALA A 365 -20.41 2.97 4.97
CA ALA A 365 -19.51 2.67 3.84
C ALA A 365 -20.25 2.15 2.59
N CYS A 366 -19.94 0.94 2.11
CA CYS A 366 -20.65 0.26 1.02
C CYS A 366 -21.78 -0.66 1.55
N ASN A 367 -21.96 -0.77 2.86
CA ASN A 367 -22.81 -1.73 3.55
C ASN A 367 -22.59 -3.19 3.11
N SER A 368 -21.33 -3.60 2.99
CA SER A 368 -20.97 -4.98 2.61
C SER A 368 -21.26 -5.99 3.73
N TYR A 369 -21.43 -5.52 4.98
CA TYR A 369 -21.88 -6.36 6.09
C TYR A 369 -23.25 -6.99 5.78
N ASP A 370 -24.23 -6.18 5.36
CA ASP A 370 -25.55 -6.68 4.95
C ASP A 370 -25.58 -7.23 3.52
N LYS A 371 -24.71 -6.73 2.63
CA LYS A 371 -24.71 -7.01 1.18
C LYS A 371 -23.66 -8.01 0.70
N MET A 372 -23.02 -8.74 1.61
CA MET A 372 -22.04 -9.79 1.31
C MET A 372 -22.43 -10.70 0.13
N ARG A 373 -23.70 -11.11 0.03
CA ARG A 373 -24.19 -11.96 -1.07
C ARG A 373 -24.21 -11.27 -2.43
N GLU A 374 -24.50 -9.96 -2.49
CA GLU A 374 -24.37 -9.16 -3.70
C GLU A 374 -22.89 -9.13 -4.12
N ASP A 375 -21.99 -8.88 -3.18
CA ASP A 375 -20.55 -8.78 -3.44
C ASP A 375 -19.95 -10.09 -3.96
N ILE A 376 -20.38 -11.25 -3.43
CA ILE A 376 -20.03 -12.58 -3.97
C ILE A 376 -20.48 -12.74 -5.44
N GLN A 377 -21.69 -12.26 -5.80
CA GLN A 377 -22.17 -12.31 -7.19
C GLN A 377 -21.32 -11.46 -8.14
N LEU A 378 -20.77 -10.33 -7.65
CA LEU A 378 -19.85 -9.52 -8.45
C LEU A 378 -18.52 -10.24 -8.71
N LEU A 379 -18.00 -10.97 -7.72
CA LEU A 379 -16.80 -11.79 -7.86
C LEU A 379 -17.00 -12.92 -8.89
N GLN A 380 -18.14 -13.63 -8.81
CA GLN A 380 -18.54 -14.63 -9.80
C GLN A 380 -18.62 -14.01 -11.22
N TYR A 381 -19.25 -12.84 -11.35
CA TYR A 381 -19.41 -12.16 -12.64
C TYR A 381 -18.08 -11.74 -13.26
N LEU A 382 -17.14 -11.23 -12.46
CA LEU A 382 -15.78 -10.91 -12.91
C LEU A 382 -14.99 -12.17 -13.32
N GLY A 383 -15.38 -13.35 -12.85
CA GLY A 383 -14.68 -14.61 -13.08
C GLY A 383 -13.36 -14.72 -12.33
N VAL A 384 -13.13 -13.89 -11.29
CA VAL A 384 -11.91 -13.94 -10.48
C VAL A 384 -11.77 -15.28 -9.76
N ASN A 385 -10.54 -15.78 -9.67
CA ASN A 385 -10.22 -17.03 -8.98
C ASN A 385 -9.69 -16.79 -7.55
N SER A 386 -9.56 -15.53 -7.12
CA SER A 386 -9.13 -15.16 -5.78
C SER A 386 -9.79 -13.86 -5.31
N TYR A 387 -9.97 -13.71 -4.00
CA TYR A 387 -10.45 -12.49 -3.38
C TYR A 387 -9.64 -12.17 -2.13
N ARG A 388 -9.14 -10.93 -2.04
CA ARG A 388 -8.42 -10.41 -0.87
C ARG A 388 -9.31 -9.44 -0.10
N PHE A 389 -9.60 -9.76 1.15
CA PHE A 389 -10.24 -8.84 2.10
C PHE A 389 -9.41 -8.73 3.38
N SER A 390 -9.80 -7.84 4.30
CA SER A 390 -9.24 -7.81 5.65
C SER A 390 -10.29 -8.18 6.69
N LEU A 391 -9.84 -8.78 7.79
CA LEU A 391 -10.65 -8.89 8.99
C LEU A 391 -10.65 -7.55 9.72
N SER A 392 -11.77 -7.18 10.33
CA SER A 392 -11.80 -6.10 11.30
C SER A 392 -11.48 -6.60 12.69
N TRP A 393 -10.32 -6.21 13.22
CA TRP A 393 -9.89 -6.59 14.56
C TRP A 393 -10.94 -6.17 15.60
N SER A 394 -11.44 -4.93 15.53
CA SER A 394 -12.49 -4.45 16.45
C SER A 394 -13.85 -5.15 16.28
N ARG A 395 -14.16 -5.76 15.12
CA ARG A 395 -15.37 -6.60 14.95
C ARG A 395 -15.21 -7.97 15.61
N LEU A 396 -14.01 -8.56 15.54
CA LEU A 396 -13.69 -9.87 16.12
C LEU A 396 -13.43 -9.80 17.62
N LEU A 397 -12.61 -8.86 18.06
CA LEU A 397 -12.22 -8.60 19.46
C LEU A 397 -12.56 -7.13 19.80
N PRO A 398 -13.77 -6.84 20.29
CA PRO A 398 -14.23 -5.46 20.54
C PRO A 398 -13.36 -4.65 21.51
N GLY A 399 -12.80 -5.30 22.53
CA GLY A 399 -11.81 -4.70 23.43
C GLY A 399 -10.36 -4.80 22.94
N GLY A 400 -10.12 -5.41 21.77
CA GLY A 400 -8.80 -5.71 21.21
C GLY A 400 -8.08 -6.94 21.76
N HIS A 401 -8.55 -7.50 22.88
CA HIS A 401 -7.92 -8.62 23.57
C HIS A 401 -8.66 -9.95 23.36
N ALA A 402 -7.93 -11.06 23.41
CA ALA A 402 -8.43 -12.43 23.24
C ALA A 402 -9.38 -12.93 24.34
N ASN A 403 -9.57 -12.16 25.42
CA ASN A 403 -10.45 -12.53 26.54
C ASN A 403 -11.95 -12.44 26.21
N TYR A 404 -12.34 -11.74 25.14
CA TYR A 404 -13.70 -11.72 24.62
C TYR A 404 -13.72 -11.73 23.10
N ILE A 405 -14.20 -12.84 22.54
CA ILE A 405 -14.39 -13.04 21.09
C ILE A 405 -15.85 -12.77 20.76
N ASN A 406 -16.11 -11.88 19.81
CA ASN A 406 -17.46 -11.61 19.33
C ASN A 406 -17.96 -12.74 18.41
N PRO A 407 -18.93 -13.57 18.83
CA PRO A 407 -19.41 -14.70 18.02
C PRO A 407 -20.14 -14.25 16.75
N LYS A 408 -20.67 -13.01 16.72
CA LYS A 408 -21.35 -12.47 15.53
C LYS A 408 -20.34 -11.96 14.49
N GLY A 409 -19.26 -11.33 14.93
CA GLY A 409 -18.11 -11.00 14.07
C GLY A 409 -17.47 -12.26 13.47
N VAL A 410 -17.26 -13.30 14.28
CA VAL A 410 -16.76 -14.61 13.81
C VAL A 410 -17.73 -15.25 12.81
N ARG A 411 -19.04 -15.19 13.05
CA ARG A 411 -20.06 -15.70 12.11
C ARG A 411 -19.97 -15.02 10.74
N TYR A 412 -19.93 -13.68 10.70
CA TYR A 412 -19.86 -12.93 9.44
C TYR A 412 -18.68 -13.35 8.56
N TYR A 413 -17.47 -13.45 9.12
CA TYR A 413 -16.31 -13.89 8.35
C TYR A 413 -16.35 -15.39 7.99
N ASN A 414 -16.97 -16.24 8.81
CA ASN A 414 -17.23 -17.63 8.42
C ASN A 414 -18.15 -17.68 7.18
N GLU A 415 -19.29 -17.00 7.23
CA GLU A 415 -20.27 -16.99 6.13
C GLU A 415 -19.68 -16.39 4.83
N LEU A 416 -18.80 -15.38 4.92
CA LEU A 416 -18.05 -14.85 3.79
C LEU A 416 -17.06 -15.89 3.22
N ILE A 417 -16.27 -16.55 4.06
CA ILE A 417 -15.26 -17.52 3.63
C ILE A 417 -15.90 -18.78 3.04
N ASP A 418 -17.00 -19.24 3.64
CA ASP A 418 -17.76 -20.39 3.14
C ASP A 418 -18.38 -20.03 1.78
N ALA A 419 -19.00 -18.85 1.62
CA ALA A 419 -19.52 -18.40 0.33
C ALA A 419 -18.43 -18.24 -0.75
N LEU A 420 -17.21 -17.83 -0.40
CA LEU A 420 -16.08 -17.80 -1.34
C LEU A 420 -15.66 -19.22 -1.75
N GLN A 421 -15.60 -20.15 -0.81
CA GLN A 421 -15.21 -21.54 -1.07
C GLN A 421 -16.26 -22.29 -1.92
N GLU A 422 -17.54 -22.10 -1.63
CA GLU A 422 -18.68 -22.63 -2.42
C GLU A 422 -18.61 -22.16 -3.89
N ASN A 423 -18.06 -20.97 -4.12
CA ASN A 423 -17.89 -20.39 -5.45
C ASN A 423 -16.48 -20.59 -6.03
N HIS A 424 -15.67 -21.46 -5.42
CA HIS A 424 -14.31 -21.80 -5.84
C HIS A 424 -13.33 -20.60 -5.92
N ILE A 425 -13.60 -19.54 -5.16
CA ILE A 425 -12.76 -18.34 -5.08
C ILE A 425 -11.72 -18.56 -3.96
N ILE A 426 -10.45 -18.49 -4.31
CA ILE A 426 -9.34 -18.63 -3.36
C ILE A 426 -9.37 -17.46 -2.36
N THR A 427 -9.58 -17.80 -1.10
CA THR A 427 -9.65 -16.85 0.00
C THR A 427 -8.24 -16.39 0.43
N ILE A 428 -8.02 -15.08 0.34
CA ILE A 428 -6.82 -14.38 0.80
C ILE A 428 -7.22 -13.40 1.91
N VAL A 429 -6.70 -13.58 3.14
CA VAL A 429 -7.11 -12.77 4.30
C VAL A 429 -5.98 -11.89 4.80
N THR A 430 -6.28 -10.60 4.95
CA THR A 430 -5.43 -9.63 5.64
C THR A 430 -5.82 -9.55 7.12
N LEU A 431 -4.92 -9.81 8.07
CA LEU A 431 -5.28 -9.77 9.50
C LEU A 431 -5.49 -8.34 10.02
N PHE A 432 -4.72 -7.37 9.53
CA PHE A 432 -4.78 -5.98 9.98
C PHE A 432 -4.75 -4.98 8.83
N HIS A 433 -5.70 -4.05 8.73
CA HIS A 433 -5.71 -3.01 7.70
C HIS A 433 -6.10 -1.62 8.26
N TRP A 434 -5.21 -1.07 9.09
CA TRP A 434 -5.30 0.26 9.74
C TRP A 434 -6.43 0.44 10.77
N ASP A 435 -7.17 -0.60 11.08
CA ASP A 435 -8.37 -0.61 11.92
C ASP A 435 -8.10 -1.16 13.34
N LEU A 436 -7.05 -0.62 13.98
CA LEU A 436 -6.71 -0.92 15.37
C LEU A 436 -7.90 -0.60 16.30
N PRO A 437 -8.29 -1.50 17.23
CA PRO A 437 -9.23 -1.19 18.29
C PRO A 437 -8.78 0.02 19.11
N GLN A 438 -9.69 0.96 19.37
CA GLN A 438 -9.38 2.23 20.04
C GLN A 438 -8.84 2.03 21.47
N THR A 439 -9.24 0.97 22.16
CA THR A 439 -8.68 0.55 23.46
C THR A 439 -7.17 0.26 23.40
N LEU A 440 -6.69 -0.35 22.31
CA LEU A 440 -5.26 -0.63 22.11
C LEU A 440 -4.48 0.64 21.74
N GLN A 441 -5.16 1.64 21.15
CA GLN A 441 -4.57 2.95 20.90
C GLN A 441 -4.32 3.73 22.21
N GLU A 442 -5.21 3.59 23.19
CA GLU A 442 -5.14 4.28 24.48
C GLU A 442 -3.99 3.79 25.36
N ILE A 443 -3.57 2.53 25.22
CA ILE A 443 -2.34 2.00 25.85
C ILE A 443 -1.05 2.29 25.04
N GLY A 444 -1.12 3.21 24.07
CA GLY A 444 0.03 3.69 23.28
C GLY A 444 0.12 3.16 21.86
N GLY A 445 -0.72 2.20 21.47
CA GLY A 445 -0.79 1.68 20.10
C GLY A 445 0.54 1.11 19.57
N TRP A 446 0.77 1.15 18.26
CA TRP A 446 1.90 0.42 17.64
C TRP A 446 3.31 0.77 18.15
N PRO A 447 3.62 2.00 18.61
CA PRO A 447 4.87 2.28 19.32
C PRO A 447 5.07 1.47 20.61
N ASN A 448 4.00 0.96 21.26
CA ASN A 448 4.11 0.10 22.43
C ASN A 448 4.46 -1.35 22.02
N PRO A 449 5.62 -1.91 22.44
CA PRO A 449 6.05 -3.24 22.03
C PRO A 449 5.11 -4.37 22.46
N VAL A 450 4.30 -4.18 23.51
CA VAL A 450 3.32 -5.18 23.99
C VAL A 450 2.26 -5.49 22.93
N LEU A 451 2.00 -4.57 21.98
CA LEU A 451 1.06 -4.86 20.88
C LEU A 451 1.54 -5.99 19.96
N ALA A 452 2.84 -6.31 19.91
CA ALA A 452 3.30 -7.47 19.15
C ALA A 452 2.74 -8.80 19.72
N ASP A 453 2.59 -8.89 21.05
CA ASP A 453 2.02 -10.06 21.73
C ASP A 453 0.49 -10.06 21.65
N ILE A 454 -0.16 -8.93 21.94
CA ILE A 454 -1.63 -8.81 21.83
C ILE A 454 -2.12 -9.08 20.39
N PHE A 455 -1.34 -8.65 19.38
CA PHE A 455 -1.61 -8.99 17.98
C PHE A 455 -1.39 -10.48 17.67
N THR A 456 -0.45 -11.14 18.35
CA THR A 456 -0.21 -12.59 18.19
C THR A 456 -1.38 -13.40 18.75
N ASP A 457 -1.96 -12.99 19.88
CA ASP A 457 -3.19 -13.60 20.43
C ASP A 457 -4.38 -13.46 19.46
N TYR A 458 -4.53 -12.28 18.85
CA TYR A 458 -5.53 -12.02 17.81
C TYR A 458 -5.30 -12.90 16.55
N ALA A 459 -4.06 -13.02 16.11
CA ALA A 459 -3.69 -13.88 15.00
C ALA A 459 -3.99 -15.36 15.30
N ASP A 460 -3.74 -15.83 16.53
CA ASP A 460 -4.08 -17.19 16.97
C ASP A 460 -5.57 -17.50 16.77
N ILE A 461 -6.44 -16.57 17.17
CA ILE A 461 -7.89 -16.69 17.02
C ILE A 461 -8.26 -16.72 15.52
N ALA A 462 -7.71 -15.81 14.70
CA ALA A 462 -8.01 -15.80 13.27
C ALA A 462 -7.55 -17.09 12.56
N PHE A 463 -6.36 -17.61 12.90
CA PHE A 463 -5.86 -18.88 12.34
C PHE A 463 -6.69 -20.08 12.80
N LYS A 464 -7.13 -20.10 14.05
CA LYS A 464 -7.97 -21.15 14.61
C LYS A 464 -9.36 -21.20 13.96
N GLU A 465 -10.04 -20.05 13.88
CA GLU A 465 -11.43 -19.99 13.40
C GLU A 465 -11.53 -20.13 11.87
N PHE A 466 -10.58 -19.58 11.11
CA PHE A 466 -10.70 -19.46 9.64
C PHE A 466 -9.66 -20.25 8.84
N GLY A 467 -8.53 -20.62 9.46
CA GLY A 467 -7.34 -21.10 8.74
C GLY A 467 -7.49 -22.46 8.03
N ASN A 468 -8.49 -23.27 8.37
CA ASN A 468 -8.82 -24.48 7.61
C ASN A 468 -9.24 -24.18 6.15
N ARG A 469 -9.76 -22.98 5.87
CA ARG A 469 -10.31 -22.57 4.56
C ARG A 469 -9.45 -21.49 3.88
N VAL A 470 -8.87 -20.56 4.65
CA VAL A 470 -7.97 -19.51 4.13
C VAL A 470 -6.69 -20.13 3.56
N LYS A 471 -6.33 -19.79 2.31
CA LYS A 471 -5.13 -20.33 1.64
C LYS A 471 -3.93 -19.40 1.66
N TYR A 472 -4.18 -18.09 1.78
CA TYR A 472 -3.13 -17.07 1.85
C TYR A 472 -3.44 -16.09 2.98
N TRP A 473 -2.50 -15.93 3.89
CA TRP A 473 -2.54 -14.95 4.97
C TRP A 473 -1.61 -13.79 4.69
N ILE A 474 -2.09 -12.59 4.98
CA ILE A 474 -1.37 -11.34 4.83
C ILE A 474 -1.43 -10.69 6.23
N ILE A 475 -0.35 -10.74 7.00
CA ILE A 475 -0.40 -10.26 8.40
C ILE A 475 -0.86 -8.80 8.53
N PHE A 476 -0.05 -7.81 8.11
CA PHE A 476 -0.51 -6.42 8.02
C PHE A 476 -0.92 -6.01 6.60
N SER A 477 -1.52 -4.83 6.43
CA SER A 477 -1.55 -4.10 5.17
C SER A 477 -1.15 -2.66 5.44
N GLY A 478 -0.25 -2.14 4.61
CA GLY A 478 -0.04 -0.71 4.49
C GLY A 478 0.55 0.05 5.68
N LEU A 479 1.05 -0.56 6.76
CA LEU A 479 1.24 0.17 8.04
C LEU A 479 2.35 1.23 8.11
N THR A 480 3.18 1.41 7.08
CA THR A 480 4.36 2.27 7.21
C THR A 480 4.03 3.73 7.40
N LEU A 481 4.92 4.41 8.14
CA LEU A 481 5.16 5.85 8.11
C LEU A 481 3.97 6.77 8.44
N ARG A 482 2.72 6.30 8.48
CA ARG A 482 1.55 7.18 8.60
C ARG A 482 0.96 7.28 10.00
N TYR A 483 1.40 6.45 10.93
CA TYR A 483 1.42 6.80 12.35
C TYR A 483 2.22 8.09 12.62
N LEU A 484 3.13 8.43 11.68
CA LEU A 484 4.02 9.59 11.69
C LEU A 484 3.48 10.73 10.82
N THR A 485 2.21 10.67 10.45
CA THR A 485 1.59 11.75 9.70
C THR A 485 0.23 12.05 10.30
N SER A 486 -0.22 13.28 10.18
CA SER A 486 -1.61 13.64 10.43
C SER A 486 -2.60 12.99 9.43
N GLN A 487 -2.14 12.27 8.39
CA GLN A 487 -2.93 11.81 7.23
C GLN A 487 -3.68 10.47 7.41
N LYS A 488 -3.43 9.69 8.46
CA LYS A 488 -4.18 8.45 8.76
C LYS A 488 -4.44 8.38 10.25
N ALA A 489 -5.48 7.66 10.68
CA ALA A 489 -5.71 7.43 12.11
C ALA A 489 -4.46 6.79 12.77
N PRO A 490 -4.08 7.22 14.00
CA PRO A 490 -4.75 8.17 14.90
C PRO A 490 -4.45 9.66 14.63
N ALA A 491 -3.69 9.98 13.57
CA ALA A 491 -3.32 11.33 13.14
C ALA A 491 -2.56 12.15 14.21
N TYR A 492 -1.64 11.52 14.94
CA TYR A 492 -0.82 12.18 15.96
C TYR A 492 0.45 12.87 15.44
N ASN A 493 0.86 12.62 14.19
CA ASN A 493 1.96 13.36 13.55
C ASN A 493 3.28 13.28 14.36
N GLN A 494 3.67 12.06 14.76
CA GLN A 494 4.83 11.79 15.64
C GLN A 494 5.99 11.17 14.88
N ASP A 495 6.77 12.02 14.22
CA ASP A 495 7.89 11.63 13.35
C ASP A 495 9.11 11.12 14.13
N GLY A 496 9.97 10.36 13.44
CA GLY A 496 11.22 9.84 14.01
C GLY A 496 11.01 8.66 14.97
N ILE A 497 11.22 8.88 16.28
CA ILE A 497 11.36 7.79 17.28
C ILE A 497 10.13 6.89 17.32
N ALA A 498 8.92 7.47 17.43
CA ALA A 498 7.68 6.70 17.49
C ALA A 498 7.47 5.84 16.23
N GLY A 499 8.02 6.25 15.09
CA GLY A 499 7.95 5.51 13.83
C GLY A 499 8.89 4.34 13.73
N TYR A 500 10.12 4.52 14.20
CA TYR A 500 11.05 3.41 14.28
C TYR A 500 10.63 2.40 15.36
N MET A 501 10.02 2.85 16.46
CA MET A 501 9.37 1.97 17.44
C MET A 501 8.17 1.22 16.83
N CYS A 502 7.24 1.94 16.18
CA CYS A 502 6.10 1.35 15.48
C CYS A 502 6.54 0.29 14.45
N GLY A 503 7.50 0.61 13.58
CA GLY A 503 8.00 -0.35 12.59
C GLY A 503 8.67 -1.57 13.21
N HIS A 504 9.41 -1.38 14.30
CA HIS A 504 9.98 -2.50 15.07
C HIS A 504 8.90 -3.40 15.68
N THR A 505 7.91 -2.84 16.39
CA THR A 505 6.77 -3.62 16.95
C THR A 505 6.01 -4.38 15.88
N VAL A 506 5.79 -3.79 14.70
CA VAL A 506 5.05 -4.42 13.60
C VAL A 506 5.83 -5.57 12.96
N ILE A 507 7.15 -5.40 12.76
CA ILE A 507 8.01 -6.49 12.27
C ILE A 507 8.04 -7.63 13.30
N MET A 508 8.10 -7.31 14.60
CA MET A 508 8.03 -8.30 15.68
C MET A 508 6.67 -9.01 15.74
N GLY A 509 5.55 -8.29 15.62
CA GLY A 509 4.21 -8.88 15.56
C GLY A 509 4.00 -9.76 14.34
N HIS A 510 4.59 -9.39 13.19
CA HIS A 510 4.60 -10.23 12.00
C HIS A 510 5.38 -11.52 12.22
N ALA A 511 6.60 -11.42 12.76
CA ALA A 511 7.45 -12.58 13.01
C ALA A 511 6.80 -13.54 14.03
N LYS A 512 6.25 -13.02 15.13
CA LYS A 512 5.53 -13.82 16.14
C LYS A 512 4.30 -14.52 15.53
N ALA A 513 3.45 -13.81 14.80
CA ALA A 513 2.28 -14.40 14.15
C ALA A 513 2.66 -15.44 13.07
N TYR A 514 3.71 -15.20 12.28
CA TYR A 514 4.22 -16.20 11.33
C TYR A 514 4.69 -17.47 12.03
N ARG A 515 5.51 -17.35 13.09
CA ARG A 515 6.06 -18.51 13.81
C ARG A 515 4.98 -19.31 14.53
N LEU A 516 4.00 -18.62 15.13
CA LEU A 516 2.80 -19.25 15.66
C LEU A 516 2.08 -20.07 14.59
N TYR A 517 1.88 -19.53 13.38
CA TYR A 517 1.27 -20.27 12.28
C TYR A 517 2.11 -21.48 11.86
N GLU A 518 3.42 -21.26 11.67
CA GLU A 518 4.38 -22.28 11.27
C GLU A 518 4.42 -23.47 12.24
N GLU A 519 4.40 -23.21 13.55
CA GLU A 519 4.47 -24.23 14.60
C GLU A 519 3.11 -24.92 14.83
N LYS A 520 2.01 -24.17 14.87
CA LYS A 520 0.70 -24.65 15.35
C LYS A 520 -0.30 -25.04 14.26
N TYR A 521 -0.18 -24.49 13.05
CA TYR A 521 -1.25 -24.56 12.04
C TYR A 521 -0.79 -24.97 10.64
N LYS A 522 0.45 -24.69 10.25
CA LYS A 522 0.95 -24.85 8.87
C LYS A 522 0.87 -26.29 8.36
N THR A 523 1.12 -27.27 9.23
CA THR A 523 1.04 -28.71 8.93
C THR A 523 -0.38 -29.14 8.56
N ASP A 524 -1.39 -28.71 9.31
CA ASP A 524 -2.78 -29.17 9.16
C ASP A 524 -3.57 -28.35 8.14
N GLN A 525 -3.25 -27.05 8.02
CA GLN A 525 -3.99 -26.09 7.20
C GLN A 525 -3.38 -25.85 5.82
N GLY A 526 -2.05 -26.00 5.68
CA GLY A 526 -1.31 -25.84 4.42
C GLY A 526 -1.35 -24.43 3.80
N GLY A 527 -1.78 -23.41 4.57
CA GLY A 527 -1.81 -22.02 4.13
C GLY A 527 -0.41 -21.41 4.01
N LYS A 528 -0.31 -20.32 3.25
CA LYS A 528 0.93 -19.56 3.02
C LYS A 528 0.82 -18.18 3.65
N ILE A 529 1.87 -17.70 4.30
CA ILE A 529 1.89 -16.36 4.92
C ILE A 529 2.81 -15.42 4.14
N GLY A 530 2.28 -14.25 3.78
CA GLY A 530 3.01 -13.19 3.08
C GLY A 530 3.35 -12.01 3.97
N MET A 531 4.55 -11.46 3.74
CA MET A 531 4.97 -10.10 4.13
C MET A 531 4.80 -9.15 2.94
N ALA A 532 4.77 -7.81 3.20
CA ALA A 532 4.70 -6.61 2.34
C ALA A 532 4.17 -5.28 3.06
N VAL A 533 4.50 -4.00 2.76
CA VAL A 533 3.96 -2.77 3.46
C VAL A 533 3.86 -1.41 2.71
N TYR A 534 3.07 -0.40 3.11
CA TYR A 534 2.95 0.87 2.34
C TYR A 534 4.28 1.58 2.01
N ALA A 535 4.39 2.28 0.88
CA ALA A 535 5.53 3.12 0.51
C ALA A 535 5.16 4.08 -0.66
N ILE A 536 5.98 5.11 -0.91
CA ILE A 536 5.72 6.20 -1.89
C ILE A 536 7.06 6.65 -2.57
N TRP A 537 7.10 6.99 -3.88
CA TRP A 537 8.20 6.76 -4.90
C TRP A 537 9.18 7.96 -5.24
N ALA A 538 10.27 7.82 -6.12
CA ALA A 538 10.83 8.87 -7.10
C ALA A 538 11.90 8.54 -8.27
N GLU A 539 11.73 8.93 -9.61
CA GLU A 539 12.44 9.02 -11.02
C GLU A 539 13.21 10.36 -11.45
N SER A 540 13.07 10.95 -12.70
CA SER A 540 13.83 11.96 -13.51
C SER A 540 13.01 12.81 -14.52
N GLU A 541 13.50 14.01 -14.89
CA GLU A 541 12.86 14.97 -15.82
C GLU A 541 13.34 14.89 -17.28
N THR A 542 14.52 14.31 -17.56
CA THR A 542 15.15 14.36 -18.89
C THR A 542 15.12 13.03 -19.62
N GLY A 543 14.34 12.95 -20.70
CA GLY A 543 14.32 11.82 -21.61
C GLY A 543 15.48 11.84 -22.62
N CYS A 544 16.52 11.07 -22.35
CA CYS A 544 17.47 10.59 -23.35
C CYS A 544 17.69 9.07 -23.14
N ILE A 545 17.87 8.37 -24.25
CA ILE A 545 18.20 6.94 -24.31
C ILE A 545 19.70 6.83 -24.51
N ASP A 546 20.39 6.03 -23.69
CA ASP A 546 21.08 4.87 -24.26
C ASP A 546 21.23 3.72 -23.26
N ASP A 547 21.26 2.50 -23.79
CA ASP A 547 21.10 1.25 -23.03
C ASP A 547 22.45 0.55 -22.77
N LYS A 548 22.51 -0.21 -21.67
CA LYS A 548 23.60 -1.09 -21.20
C LYS A 548 24.86 -0.47 -20.56
N THR A 549 25.34 -1.18 -19.54
CA THR A 549 26.67 -1.09 -18.89
C THR A 549 26.83 -0.09 -17.74
N ALA A 550 25.96 -0.16 -16.72
CA ALA A 550 26.20 0.50 -15.42
C ALA A 550 25.62 -0.27 -14.19
N ALA A 551 25.38 -1.59 -14.30
CA ALA A 551 24.71 -2.38 -13.25
C ALA A 551 25.49 -3.62 -12.75
N ASP A 552 26.67 -3.89 -13.32
CA ASP A 552 27.51 -5.06 -13.04
C ASP A 552 28.80 -4.74 -12.26
N ASP A 553 29.22 -3.46 -12.19
CA ASP A 553 30.38 -3.02 -11.40
C ASP A 553 29.96 -2.44 -10.03
N TYR A 554 29.65 -3.33 -9.09
CA TYR A 554 29.78 -3.06 -7.66
C TYR A 554 30.45 -4.28 -6.99
N PRO A 555 31.74 -4.19 -6.60
CA PRO A 555 32.45 -5.34 -6.05
C PRO A 555 32.03 -5.63 -4.60
N SER A 556 31.75 -6.92 -4.35
CA SER A 556 31.82 -7.69 -3.08
C SER A 556 31.47 -6.99 -1.76
#